data_AF-A0A5K7SGJ6-F1
#
_entry.id   AF-A0A5K7SGJ6-F1
#
_cell.length_a   1.000
_cell.length_b   1.000
_cell.length_c   1.000
_cell.angle_alpha   90.00
_cell.angle_beta   90.00
_cell.angle_gamma   90.00
#
_symmetry.space_group_name_H-M   'P 1'
#
loop_
_entity.id
_entity.type
_entity.pdbx_description
1 polymer ?
#
loop_
_entity_poly.entity_id
_entity_poly.type
_entity_poly.pdbx_seq_one_letter_code
_entity_poly.pdbx_strand_id
1 'polypeptide(L)'
;MLEAMKQGQANAIITQTISEIERYAITHFQKEEFFFQRFNFQGSAEHIKEHQDFREKVSSFKAELRTGEVTLTIELLYFLKDWIDHHILDIDKQYSECFRQNGLK
;
A
#
# COMPACT_ATOMS: atom_id res chain seq x y z
N MET A 1 12.37 -31.94 6.64
CA MET A 1 13.09 -31.33 5.49
C MET A 1 12.14 -30.82 4.42
N LEU A 2 11.28 -31.66 3.82
CA LEU A 2 10.34 -31.25 2.76
C LEU A 2 9.43 -30.07 3.18
N GLU A 3 8.84 -30.12 4.37
CA GLU A 3 7.94 -29.07 4.87
C GLU A 3 8.67 -27.75 5.17
N ALA A 4 9.89 -27.81 5.73
CA ALA A 4 10.72 -26.63 5.94
C ALA A 4 11.14 -25.97 4.61
N MET A 5 11.41 -26.77 3.57
CA MET A 5 11.71 -26.24 2.22
C MET A 5 10.50 -25.58 1.57
N LYS A 6 9.31 -26.20 1.66
CA LYS A 6 8.06 -25.61 1.17
C LYS A 6 7.74 -24.29 1.87
N GLN A 7 7.95 -24.24 3.19
CA GLN A 7 7.71 -23.05 3.99
C GLN A 7 8.67 -21.92 3.67
N GLY A 8 9.96 -22.23 3.48
CA GLY A 8 10.96 -21.26 3.02
C GLY A 8 10.63 -20.68 1.64
N GLN A 9 10.14 -21.52 0.71
CA GLN A 9 9.69 -21.06 -0.61
C GLN A 9 8.44 -20.17 -0.53
N ALA A 10 7.46 -20.53 0.30
CA ALA A 10 6.25 -19.73 0.49
C ALA A 10 6.58 -18.34 1.05
N ASN A 11 7.45 -18.26 2.07
CA ASN A 11 7.87 -16.98 2.65
C ASN A 11 8.61 -16.10 1.64
N ALA A 12 9.45 -16.68 0.77
CA ALA A 12 10.16 -15.95 -0.27
C ALA A 12 9.20 -15.34 -1.30
N ILE A 13 8.23 -16.12 -1.78
CA ILE A 13 7.21 -15.65 -2.72
C ILE A 13 6.41 -14.50 -2.11
N ILE A 14 5.93 -14.68 -0.87
CA ILE A 14 5.14 -13.66 -0.17
C ILE A 14 5.94 -12.38 0.01
N THR A 15 7.19 -12.48 0.47
CA THR A 15 8.07 -11.32 0.65
C THR A 15 8.29 -10.55 -0.67
N GLN A 16 8.45 -11.28 -1.77
CA GLN A 16 8.59 -10.67 -3.09
C GLN A 16 7.30 -9.95 -3.50
N THR A 17 6.14 -10.61 -3.39
CA THR A 17 4.85 -10.02 -3.75
C THR A 17 4.57 -8.74 -2.97
N ILE A 18 4.85 -8.71 -1.67
CA ILE A 18 4.66 -7.52 -0.83
C ILE A 18 5.57 -6.39 -1.27
N SER A 19 6.82 -6.70 -1.61
CA SER A 19 7.78 -5.70 -2.07
C SER A 19 7.37 -5.08 -3.42
N GLU A 20 6.68 -5.85 -4.27
CA GLU A 20 6.11 -5.35 -5.53
C GLU A 20 4.90 -4.45 -5.27
N ILE A 21 3.99 -4.85 -4.38
CA ILE A 21 2.81 -4.05 -3.97
C ILE A 21 3.25 -2.73 -3.33
N GLU A 22 4.19 -2.78 -2.38
CA GLU A 22 4.76 -1.60 -1.72
C GLU A 22 5.36 -0.62 -2.74
N ARG A 23 6.14 -1.14 -3.70
CA ARG A 23 6.76 -0.31 -4.74
C ARG A 23 5.72 0.39 -5.61
N TYR A 24 4.67 -0.35 -6.00
CA TYR A 24 3.57 0.21 -6.77
C TYR A 24 2.86 1.31 -5.98
N ALA A 25 2.48 1.03 -4.72
CA ALA A 25 1.80 1.97 -3.84
C ALA A 25 2.64 3.24 -3.61
N ILE A 26 3.92 3.13 -3.31
CA ILE A 26 4.81 4.29 -3.12
C ILE A 26 4.87 5.15 -4.40
N THR A 27 4.97 4.53 -5.57
CA THR A 27 4.99 5.25 -6.85
C THR A 27 3.66 5.97 -7.11
N HIS A 28 2.54 5.31 -6.80
CA HIS A 28 1.20 5.88 -6.87
C HIS A 28 1.06 7.10 -5.94
N PHE A 29 1.41 6.93 -4.66
CA PHE A 29 1.35 8.01 -3.65
C PHE A 29 2.19 9.21 -4.05
N GLN A 30 3.42 9.01 -4.51
CA GLN A 30 4.29 10.10 -4.95
C GLN A 30 3.66 10.93 -6.07
N LYS A 31 2.97 10.26 -7.01
CA LYS A 31 2.28 10.95 -8.11
C LYS A 31 1.10 11.76 -7.60
N GLU A 32 0.29 11.19 -6.71
CA GLU A 32 -0.85 11.88 -6.10
C GLU A 32 -0.42 13.08 -5.27
N GLU A 33 0.51 12.87 -4.35
CA GLU A 33 1.06 13.91 -3.45
C GLU A 33 1.65 15.08 -4.23
N PHE A 34 2.35 14.79 -5.35
CA PHE A 34 2.85 15.81 -6.27
C PHE A 34 1.70 16.67 -6.83
N PHE A 35 0.60 16.06 -7.25
CA PHE A 35 -0.56 16.78 -7.78
C PHE A 35 -1.38 17.46 -6.70
N PHE A 36 -1.46 16.90 -5.50
CA PHE A 36 -2.09 17.54 -4.34
C PHE A 36 -1.43 18.89 -4.05
N GLN A 37 -0.08 18.91 -4.01
CA GLN A 37 0.67 20.13 -3.82
C GLN A 37 0.47 21.10 -5.00
N ARG A 38 0.49 20.59 -6.24
CA ARG A 38 0.38 21.43 -7.44
C ARG A 38 -1.00 22.08 -7.60
N PHE A 39 -2.06 21.41 -7.21
CA PHE A 39 -3.44 21.88 -7.37
C PHE A 39 -4.08 22.40 -6.08
N ASN A 40 -3.32 22.44 -4.98
CA ASN A 40 -3.80 22.82 -3.66
C ASN A 40 -5.05 22.01 -3.26
N PHE A 41 -4.99 20.69 -3.41
CA PHE A 41 -6.10 19.82 -3.03
C PHE A 41 -6.35 19.93 -1.52
N GLN A 42 -7.57 20.34 -1.15
CA GLN A 42 -7.92 20.63 0.24
C GLN A 42 -7.85 19.39 1.15
N GLY A 43 -8.17 18.20 0.63
CA GLY A 43 -8.12 16.92 1.36
C GLY A 43 -6.72 16.31 1.46
N SER A 44 -5.67 16.99 0.98
CA SER A 44 -4.33 16.43 0.85
C SER A 44 -3.71 15.96 2.16
N ALA A 45 -3.97 16.66 3.28
CA ALA A 45 -3.39 16.29 4.58
C ALA A 45 -3.90 14.94 5.10
N GLU A 46 -5.21 14.69 5.01
CA GLU A 46 -5.82 13.43 5.42
C GLU A 46 -5.41 12.29 4.50
N HIS A 47 -5.38 12.54 3.18
CA HIS A 47 -4.93 11.56 2.19
C HIS A 47 -3.47 11.15 2.37
N ILE A 48 -2.58 12.13 2.61
CA ILE A 48 -1.16 11.87 2.90
C ILE A 48 -1.00 11.05 4.19
N LYS A 49 -1.87 11.27 5.18
CA LYS A 49 -1.84 10.49 6.41
C LYS A 49 -2.16 9.01 6.13
N GLU A 50 -3.18 8.71 5.32
CA GLU A 50 -3.48 7.33 4.91
C GLU A 50 -2.31 6.66 4.18
N HIS A 51 -1.58 7.41 3.34
CA HIS A 51 -0.37 6.91 2.68
C HIS A 51 0.74 6.58 3.69
N GLN A 52 0.92 7.41 4.72
CA GLN A 52 1.91 7.18 5.76
C GLN A 52 1.54 5.94 6.59
N ASP A 53 0.29 5.83 7.01
CA ASP A 53 -0.22 4.71 7.79
C ASP A 53 -0.06 3.38 7.01
N PHE A 54 -0.29 3.38 5.69
CA PHE A 54 0.01 2.24 4.83
C PHE A 54 1.49 1.86 4.83
N ARG A 55 2.39 2.83 4.61
CA ARG A 55 3.85 2.60 4.56
C ARG A 55 4.35 2.01 5.87
N GLU A 56 3.90 2.53 7.00
CA GLU A 56 4.27 2.04 8.33
C GLU A 56 3.80 0.61 8.55
N LYS A 57 2.53 0.31 8.24
CA LYS A 57 1.97 -1.03 8.43
C LYS A 57 2.66 -2.07 7.54
N VAL A 58 2.91 -1.76 6.27
CA VAL A 58 3.65 -2.65 5.35
C VAL A 58 5.10 -2.87 5.83
N SER A 59 5.76 -1.83 6.33
CA SER A 59 7.10 -1.96 6.91
C SER A 59 7.13 -2.89 8.13
N SER A 60 6.13 -2.79 9.02
CA SER A 60 5.98 -3.70 10.17
C SER A 60 5.84 -5.15 9.71
N PHE A 61 4.94 -5.41 8.76
CA PHE A 61 4.74 -6.76 8.22
C PHE A 61 6.00 -7.33 7.59
N LYS A 62 6.79 -6.53 6.85
CA LYS A 62 8.08 -6.97 6.30
C LYS A 62 9.12 -7.28 7.39
N ALA A 63 9.11 -6.53 8.49
CA ALA A 63 10.00 -6.78 9.62
C ALA A 63 9.66 -8.09 10.34
N GLU A 64 8.37 -8.36 10.52
CA GLU A 64 7.82 -9.56 11.16
C GLU A 64 7.94 -10.80 10.25
N LEU A 65 7.78 -10.69 8.93
CA LEU A 65 7.98 -11.82 8.01
C LEU A 65 9.41 -12.38 8.04
N ARG A 66 10.39 -11.53 8.38
CA ARG A 66 11.79 -11.96 8.57
C ARG A 66 11.98 -12.84 9.81
N THR A 67 11.06 -12.82 10.78
CA THR A 67 11.15 -13.67 11.98
C THR A 67 10.51 -15.05 11.78
N GLY A 68 9.77 -15.26 10.67
CA GLY A 68 9.30 -16.57 10.22
C GLY A 68 7.90 -16.98 10.66
N GLU A 69 7.08 -16.06 11.16
CA GLU A 69 5.70 -16.37 11.57
C GLU A 69 4.74 -16.48 10.38
N VAL A 70 4.10 -17.64 10.23
CA VAL A 70 3.20 -17.98 9.11
C VAL A 70 1.84 -17.30 9.22
N THR A 71 1.37 -17.10 10.44
CA THR A 71 0.08 -16.46 10.77
C THR A 71 -0.01 -15.04 10.21
N LEU A 72 1.14 -14.38 10.07
CA LEU A 72 1.29 -13.02 9.55
C LEU A 72 0.81 -12.85 8.10
N THR A 73 0.87 -13.93 7.31
CA THR A 73 0.58 -13.89 5.87
C THR A 73 -0.91 -13.65 5.59
N ILE A 74 -1.80 -14.15 6.45
CA ILE A 74 -3.25 -14.00 6.32
C ILE A 74 -3.68 -12.60 6.77
N GLU A 75 -3.19 -12.13 7.92
CA GLU A 75 -3.50 -10.78 8.43
C GLU A 75 -3.09 -9.71 7.41
N LEU A 76 -1.90 -9.86 6.83
CA LEU A 76 -1.41 -8.97 5.80
C LEU A 76 -2.28 -8.97 4.54
N LEU A 77 -2.72 -10.15 4.06
CA LEU A 77 -3.60 -10.23 2.89
C LEU A 77 -4.94 -9.54 3.16
N TYR A 78 -5.51 -9.71 4.36
CA TYR A 78 -6.73 -9.00 4.76
C TYR A 78 -6.51 -7.50 4.81
N PHE A 79 -5.41 -7.04 5.43
CA PHE A 79 -5.06 -5.63 5.48
C PHE A 79 -4.90 -5.02 4.08
N LEU A 80 -4.12 -5.66 3.20
CA LEU A 80 -3.89 -5.15 1.84
C LEU A 80 -5.19 -5.11 1.04
N LYS A 81 -6.03 -6.14 1.13
CA LYS A 81 -7.33 -6.16 0.47
C LYS A 81 -8.22 -5.02 0.98
N ASP A 82 -8.38 -4.92 2.29
CA ASP A 82 -9.23 -3.91 2.92
C ASP A 82 -8.75 -2.49 2.59
N TRP A 83 -7.44 -2.27 2.69
CA TRP A 83 -6.83 -0.98 2.39
C TRP A 83 -7.00 -0.61 0.91
N ILE A 84 -6.78 -1.55 -0.03
CA ILE A 84 -6.98 -1.29 -1.46
C ILE A 84 -8.45 -1.00 -1.77
N ASP A 85 -9.37 -1.81 -1.22
CA ASP A 85 -10.80 -1.67 -1.43
C ASP A 85 -11.29 -0.29 -0.95
N HIS A 86 -10.82 0.20 0.20
CA HIS A 86 -11.23 1.51 0.72
C HIS A 86 -10.46 2.67 0.07
N HIS A 87 -9.13 2.58 -0.03
CA HIS A 87 -8.29 3.71 -0.47
C HIS A 87 -8.52 4.05 -1.94
N ILE A 88 -8.44 3.06 -2.84
CA ILE A 88 -8.57 3.31 -4.28
C ILE A 88 -10.01 3.64 -4.66
N LEU A 89 -11.00 2.99 -4.03
CA LEU A 89 -12.38 3.18 -4.41
C LEU A 89 -13.02 4.42 -3.77
N ASP A 90 -12.62 4.83 -2.58
CA ASP A 90 -13.30 5.91 -1.86
C ASP A 90 -12.41 7.14 -1.68
N ILE A 91 -11.16 6.97 -1.23
CA ILE A 91 -10.26 8.09 -0.94
C ILE A 91 -9.72 8.70 -2.23
N ASP A 92 -9.23 7.88 -3.17
CA ASP A 92 -8.69 8.35 -4.45
C ASP A 92 -9.73 9.05 -5.35
N LYS A 93 -11.02 8.74 -5.15
CA LYS A 93 -12.08 9.47 -5.86
C LYS A 93 -12.22 10.92 -5.42
N GLN A 94 -11.79 11.29 -4.22
CA GLN A 94 -11.98 12.63 -3.67
C GLN A 94 -11.20 13.69 -4.46
N TYR A 95 -10.02 13.36 -4.98
CA TYR A 95 -9.22 14.29 -5.78
C TYR A 95 -9.64 14.33 -7.26
N SER A 96 -10.53 13.43 -7.70
CA SER A 96 -10.86 13.28 -9.13
C SER A 96 -11.39 14.57 -9.76
N GLU A 97 -12.25 15.30 -9.05
CA GLU A 97 -12.77 16.59 -9.53
C GLU A 97 -11.67 17.66 -9.60
N CYS A 98 -10.84 17.72 -8.56
CA CYS A 98 -9.71 18.66 -8.49
C CYS A 98 -8.75 18.44 -9.67
N PHE A 99 -8.39 17.19 -9.95
CA PHE A 99 -7.46 16.85 -11.03
C PHE A 99 -8.07 17.16 -12.40
N ARG A 100 -9.36 16.86 -12.58
CA ARG A 100 -10.10 17.18 -13.81
C ARG A 100 -10.15 18.67 -14.09
N GLN A 101 -10.44 19.48 -13.07
CA GLN A 101 -10.46 20.95 -13.20
C GLN A 101 -9.08 21.54 -13.53
N ASN A 102 -8.01 20.84 -13.13
CA ASN A 102 -6.63 21.23 -13.41
C ASN A 102 -6.04 20.55 -14.66
N GLY A 103 -6.88 19.94 -15.51
CA GLY A 103 -6.50 19.45 -16.84
C GLY A 103 -5.88 18.05 -16.88
N LEU A 104 -5.91 17.30 -15.78
CA LEU A 104 -5.60 15.87 -15.77
C LEU A 104 -6.87 15.07 -16.03
N LYS A 105 -6.75 14.04 -16.88
CA LYS A 105 -7.82 13.11 -17.20
C LYS A 105 -7.44 11.71 -16.73
#